data_AF-A0A8I0FE27-F1
#
_entry.id   AF-A0A8I0FE27-F1
#
_cell.length_a   1.000
_cell.length_b   1.000
_cell.length_c   1.000
_cell.angle_alpha   90.00
_cell.angle_beta   90.00
_cell.angle_gamma   90.00
#
_symmetry.space_group_name_H-M   'P 1'
#
loop_
_entity.id
_entity.type
_entity.pdbx_description
1 polymer ?
#
loop_
_entity_poly.entity_id
_entity_poly.type
_entity_poly.pdbx_seq_one_letter_code
_entity_poly.pdbx_strand_id
1 'polypeptide(L)' 'AYSNEDGAPFGLSTAEIYADLVKPFAEQSMKIEYVPVRFEDRTDLYVFWKNYQAKQLGLK' A
#
# COMPACT_ATOMS: atom_id res chain seq x y z
N ALA A 1 -22.82 1.92 -3.72
CA ALA A 1 -22.80 0.45 -3.71
C ALA A 1 -22.28 -0.01 -2.37
N TYR A 2 -22.96 -0.93 -1.70
CA TYR A 2 -22.52 -1.48 -0.40
C TYR A 2 -21.77 -2.81 -0.55
N SER A 3 -21.71 -3.36 -1.78
CA SER A 3 -21.01 -4.59 -2.16
C SER A 3 -20.41 -4.47 -3.57
N ASN A 4 -19.58 -5.44 -3.95
CA ASN A 4 -19.05 -5.53 -5.32
C ASN A 4 -20.13 -5.92 -6.32
N GLU A 5 -21.07 -6.78 -5.91
CA GLU A 5 -22.21 -7.21 -6.71
C GLU A 5 -23.12 -6.03 -7.08
N ASP A 6 -23.40 -5.16 -6.11
CA ASP A 6 -24.23 -3.96 -6.32
C ASP A 6 -23.49 -2.90 -7.18
N GLY A 7 -22.16 -2.88 -7.10
CA GLY A 7 -21.31 -1.93 -7.83
C GLY A 7 -21.02 -2.34 -9.26
N ALA A 8 -21.09 -3.64 -9.58
CA ALA A 8 -20.69 -4.18 -10.88
C ALA A 8 -21.45 -3.55 -12.07
N PRO A 9 -22.79 -3.36 -12.04
CA PRO A 9 -23.51 -2.75 -13.16
C PRO A 9 -23.09 -1.30 -13.47
N PHE A 10 -22.41 -0.64 -12.53
CA PHE A 10 -21.98 0.75 -12.63
C PHE A 10 -20.46 0.91 -12.79
N GLY A 11 -19.72 -0.20 -12.93
CA GLY A 11 -18.25 -0.17 -12.97
C GLY A 11 -17.61 0.24 -11.64
N LEU A 12 -18.34 0.09 -10.52
CA LEU A 12 -17.87 0.43 -9.17
C LEU A 12 -17.44 -0.80 -8.36
N SER A 13 -17.43 -1.98 -8.99
CA SER A 13 -16.87 -3.19 -8.37
C SER A 13 -15.35 -3.13 -8.32
N THR A 14 -14.78 -3.62 -7.24
CA THR A 14 -13.31 -3.76 -7.07
C THR A 14 -12.85 -5.20 -7.21
N ALA A 15 -13.76 -6.14 -7.51
CA ALA A 15 -13.45 -7.57 -7.55
C ALA A 15 -12.31 -7.90 -8.53
N GLU A 16 -12.27 -7.25 -9.69
CA GLU A 16 -11.21 -7.42 -10.69
C GLU A 16 -9.86 -6.92 -10.20
N ILE A 17 -9.84 -5.82 -9.43
CA ILE A 17 -8.62 -5.28 -8.81
C ILE A 17 -8.09 -6.29 -7.80
N TYR A 18 -8.94 -6.84 -6.92
CA TYR A 18 -8.52 -7.85 -5.97
C TYR A 18 -8.00 -9.12 -6.65
N ALA A 19 -8.66 -9.58 -7.72
CA ALA A 19 -8.20 -10.73 -8.48
C ALA A 19 -6.82 -10.49 -9.11
N ASP A 20 -6.53 -9.26 -9.56
CA ASP A 20 -5.23 -8.89 -10.11
C ASP A 20 -4.14 -8.82 -9.03
N LEU A 21 -4.43 -8.24 -7.86
CA LEU A 21 -3.46 -8.07 -6.76
C LEU A 21 -2.91 -9.39 -6.20
N VAL A 22 -3.62 -10.51 -6.38
CA VAL A 22 -3.16 -11.84 -5.94
C VAL A 22 -2.12 -12.44 -6.90
N LYS A 23 -2.03 -11.96 -8.14
CA LYS A 23 -1.07 -12.48 -9.12
C LYS A 23 0.36 -12.07 -8.76
N PRO A 24 1.38 -12.83 -9.21
CA PRO A 24 2.76 -12.38 -9.17
C PRO A 24 2.93 -11.03 -9.89
N PHE A 25 3.84 -10.17 -9.43
CA PHE A 25 4.03 -8.81 -9.98
C PHE A 25 4.25 -8.75 -11.49
N ALA A 26 4.87 -9.77 -12.09
CA ALA A 26 5.09 -9.85 -13.53
C ALA A 26 3.79 -10.09 -14.34
N GLU A 27 2.73 -10.56 -13.68
CA GLU A 27 1.44 -10.93 -14.28
C GLU A 27 0.30 -9.97 -13.90
N GLN A 28 0.57 -9.01 -13.01
CA GLN A 28 -0.38 -7.95 -12.68
C GLN A 28 -0.54 -6.99 -13.85
N SER A 29 -1.75 -6.45 -14.01
CA SER A 29 -2.06 -5.47 -15.06
C SER A 29 -1.28 -4.16 -14.89
N MET A 30 -0.97 -3.80 -13.64
CA MET A 30 -0.15 -2.64 -13.30
C MET A 30 1.32 -3.04 -13.23
N LYS A 31 2.18 -2.24 -13.88
CA LYS A 31 3.62 -2.40 -13.76
C LYS A 31 4.08 -1.99 -12.36
N ILE A 32 4.63 -2.94 -11.61
CA ILE A 32 5.26 -2.69 -10.31
C ILE A 32 6.78 -2.74 -10.48
N GLU A 33 7.46 -1.67 -10.07
CA GLU A 33 8.91 -1.60 -10.06
C GLU A 33 9.43 -0.99 -8.76
N TYR A 34 10.56 -1.50 -8.27
CA TYR A 34 11.22 -0.93 -7.11
C TYR A 34 12.00 0.32 -7.51
N VAL A 35 11.61 1.46 -6.95
CA VAL A 35 12.34 2.71 -7.07
C VAL A 35 12.86 3.10 -5.68
N PRO A 36 14.18 3.06 -5.43
CA PRO A 36 14.73 3.47 -4.15
C PRO A 36 14.54 4.98 -3.96
N VAL A 37 13.62 5.37 -3.08
CA VAL A 37 13.43 6.77 -2.67
C VAL A 37 14.00 6.93 -1.26
N ARG A 38 15.32 7.02 -1.16
CA ARG A 38 16.00 7.44 0.08
C ARG A 38 16.46 8.88 -0.11
N PHE A 39 16.01 9.76 0.78
CA PHE A 39 16.54 11.11 0.84
C PHE A 39 17.80 11.08 1.71
N GLU A 40 18.97 11.32 1.14
CA GLU A 40 20.26 11.20 1.83
C GLU A 40 20.32 12.08 3.10
N ASP A 41 19.71 13.27 3.06
CA ASP A 41 19.70 14.22 4.17
C ASP A 41 18.48 14.08 5.10
N ARG A 42 17.70 12.99 5.00
CA ARG A 42 16.54 12.76 5.87
C ARG A 42 16.65 11.45 6.62
N THR A 43 16.13 11.46 7.84
CA THR A 43 15.94 10.24 8.62
C THR A 43 15.08 9.26 7.83
N ASP A 44 15.51 8.00 7.77
CA ASP A 44 14.73 6.91 7.20
C ASP A 44 13.33 6.85 7.82
N LEU A 45 12.30 6.61 6.99
CA LEU A 45 10.90 6.66 7.41
C LEU A 45 10.61 5.68 8.57
N TYR A 46 11.20 4.50 8.56
CA TYR A 46 10.98 3.51 9.60
C TYR A 46 11.73 3.85 10.89
N VAL A 47 12.89 4.49 10.80
CA VAL A 47 13.60 5.03 11.98
C VAL A 47 12.78 6.15 12.61
N PHE A 48 12.24 7.06 11.79
CA PHE A 48 11.36 8.12 12.26
C PHE A 48 10.13 7.55 12.99
N TRP A 49 9.46 6.57 12.39
CA TRP A 49 8.30 5.93 12.99
C TRP A 49 8.63 5.19 14.29
N LYS A 50 9.76 4.49 14.36
CA LYS A 50 10.22 3.80 15.57
C LYS A 50 10.46 4.79 16.72
N ASN A 51 11.10 5.93 16.44
CA ASN A 51 11.34 6.98 17.43
C ASN A 51 10.03 7.61 17.91
N TYR A 52 9.08 7.82 16.99
CA TYR A 52 7.73 8.27 17.34
C TYR A 52 7.04 7.27 18.29
N GLN A 53 7.03 5.98 17.96
CA GLN A 53 6.44 4.93 18.81
C GLN A 53 7.08 4.88 20.20
N ALA A 54 8.41 4.93 20.29
CA ALA A 54 9.12 4.95 21.57
C ALA A 54 8.70 6.14 22.44
N LYS A 55 8.60 7.34 21.83
CA LYS A 55 8.10 8.54 22.49
C LYS A 55 6.65 8.40 22.97
N GLN A 56 5.77 7.80 22.17
CA GLN A 56 4.37 7.58 22.57
C GLN A 56 4.24 6.57 23.72
N LEU A 57 5.13 5.57 23.75
CA LEU A 57 5.13 4.53 24.78
C LEU A 57 5.92 4.91 26.05
N GLY A 58 6.49 6.12 26.12
CA GLY A 58 7.33 6.56 27.23
C GLY A 58 8.65 5.79 27.37
N LEU A 59 9.01 5.02 26.35
CA LEU A 59 10.26 4.27 26.26
C LEU A 59 11.34 5.26 25.81
N LYS A 60 12.27 5.58 26.70
CA LYS A 60 13.44 6.43 26.41
C LYS A 60 14.52 5.64 25.69
#